data_AF-A0A966EVI6-F1
#
_entry.id   AF-A0A966EVI6-F1
#
_cell.length_a   1.000
_cell.length_b   1.000
_cell.length_c   1.000
_cell.angle_alpha   90.00
_cell.angle_beta   90.00
_cell.angle_gamma   90.00
#
_symmetry.space_group_name_H-M   'P 1'
#
loop_
_entity.id
_entity.type
_entity.pdbx_description
1 polymer ?
#
loop_
_entity_poly.entity_id
_entity_poly.type
_entity_poly.pdbx_seq_one_letter_code
_entity_poly.pdbx_strand_id
1 'polypeptide(L)'
;VERIGKLLLVPWAIEGITAMLLIVVIPRQQKLLVIAGAILMASILVLSGLVSAPAHAELADGFEESVHSQLMNANLARTLLWTLRGLIAASLLFATFTQKSTLKIERAP
;
A
#
# COMPACT_ATOMS: atom_id res chain seq x y z
N VAL A 1 9.40 2.25 20.29
CA VAL A 1 8.89 2.82 19.01
C VAL A 1 10.00 3.31 18.08
N GLU A 2 11.01 4.04 18.57
CA GLU A 2 12.05 4.69 17.73
C GLU A 2 12.86 3.75 16.81
N ARG A 3 13.26 2.56 17.29
CA ARG A 3 14.02 1.59 16.48
C ARG A 3 13.21 1.09 15.27
N ILE A 4 11.93 0.78 15.49
CA ILE A 4 11.02 0.31 14.43
C ILE A 4 10.76 1.43 13.43
N GLY A 5 10.55 2.66 13.90
CA GLY A 5 10.37 3.83 13.03
C GLY A 5 11.54 4.05 12.07
N LYS A 6 12.79 3.96 12.58
CA LYS A 6 14.00 4.07 11.74
C LYS A 6 14.11 2.93 10.72
N LEU A 7 13.78 1.70 11.13
CA LEU A 7 13.79 0.55 10.24
C LEU A 7 12.79 0.68 9.08
N LEU A 8 11.62 1.29 9.34
CA LEU A 8 10.56 1.45 8.35
C LEU A 8 10.86 2.48 7.25
N LEU A 9 11.80 3.42 7.48
CA LEU A 9 12.15 4.44 6.49
C LEU A 9 12.59 3.84 5.15
N VAL A 10 13.42 2.79 5.20
CA VAL A 10 13.95 2.14 4.00
C VAL A 10 12.85 1.43 3.20
N PRO A 11 12.07 0.47 3.76
CA PRO A 11 11.01 -0.19 3.00
C PRO A 11 9.91 0.79 2.56
N TRP A 12 9.59 1.81 3.35
CA TRP A 12 8.61 2.82 2.92
C TRP A 12 9.11 3.69 1.78
N ALA A 13 10.39 4.08 1.78
CA ALA A 13 10.98 4.79 0.67
C ALA A 13 10.97 3.94 -0.61
N ILE A 14 11.34 2.65 -0.50
CA ILE A 14 11.28 1.72 -1.63
C ILE A 14 9.86 1.63 -2.16
N GLU A 15 8.87 1.41 -1.28
CA GLU A 15 7.47 1.25 -1.66
C GLU A 15 6.89 2.53 -2.29
N GLY A 16 7.24 3.71 -1.76
CA GLY A 16 6.84 4.99 -2.32
C GLY A 16 7.47 5.25 -3.69
N ILE A 17 8.78 5.00 -3.83
CA ILE A 17 9.50 5.17 -5.11
C ILE A 17 8.93 4.21 -6.17
N THR A 18 8.74 2.94 -5.84
CA THR A 18 8.20 1.96 -6.80
C THR A 18 6.77 2.29 -7.21
N ALA A 19 5.90 2.75 -6.28
CA ALA A 19 4.56 3.21 -6.61
C ALA A 19 4.58 4.39 -7.60
N MET A 20 5.50 5.34 -7.43
CA MET A 20 5.66 6.47 -8.36
C MET A 20 6.22 6.03 -9.71
N LEU A 21 7.22 5.14 -9.74
CA LEU A 21 7.79 4.62 -10.97
C LEU A 21 6.73 3.85 -11.79
N LEU A 22 5.85 3.09 -11.13
CA LEU A 22 4.76 2.38 -11.81
C LEU A 22 3.85 3.31 -12.60
N ILE A 23 3.59 4.53 -12.12
CA ILE A 23 2.76 5.52 -12.83
C ILE A 23 3.40 5.93 -14.18
N VAL A 24 4.73 5.90 -14.26
CA VAL A 24 5.51 6.29 -15.44
C VAL A 24 5.61 5.14 -16.46
N VAL A 25 5.82 3.89 -15.99
CA VAL A 25 6.16 2.77 -16.88
C VAL A 25 4.94 1.98 -17.39
N ILE A 26 3.77 2.12 -16.75
CA ILE A 26 2.60 1.28 -17.06
C ILE A 26 1.83 1.78 -18.30
N PRO A 27 1.22 0.89 -19.12
CA PRO A 27 0.34 1.28 -20.21
C PRO A 27 -0.84 2.15 -19.75
N ARG A 28 -1.30 3.06 -20.63
CA ARG A 28 -2.39 4.02 -20.33
C ARG A 28 -3.65 3.35 -19.80
N GLN A 29 -4.00 2.17 -20.30
CA GLN A 29 -5.21 1.43 -19.90
C GLN A 29 -5.20 1.04 -18.41
N GLN A 30 -4.03 0.83 -17.82
CA GLN A 30 -3.86 0.41 -16.44
C GLN A 30 -3.50 1.58 -15.50
N LYS A 31 -3.28 2.78 -16.05
CA LYS A 31 -2.75 3.93 -15.31
C LYS A 31 -3.66 4.38 -14.17
N LEU A 32 -4.98 4.33 -14.35
CA LEU A 32 -5.94 4.67 -13.29
C LEU A 32 -5.84 3.73 -12.08
N LEU A 33 -5.71 2.43 -12.32
CA LEU A 33 -5.52 1.44 -11.25
C LEU A 33 -4.21 1.67 -10.50
N VAL A 34 -3.12 1.97 -11.21
CA VAL A 34 -1.83 2.28 -10.59
C VAL A 34 -1.89 3.56 -9.75
N ILE A 35 -2.52 4.63 -10.25
CA ILE A 35 -2.71 5.87 -9.49
C ILE A 35 -3.54 5.61 -8.22
N ALA A 36 -4.63 4.87 -8.34
CA ALA A 36 -5.44 4.48 -7.18
C ALA A 36 -4.60 3.68 -6.16
N GLY A 37 -3.80 2.71 -6.62
CA GLY A 37 -2.91 1.94 -5.77
C GLY A 37 -1.84 2.80 -5.06
N ALA A 38 -1.33 3.85 -5.73
CA ALA A 38 -0.40 4.80 -5.14
C ALA A 38 -1.07 5.69 -4.07
N ILE A 39 -2.31 6.15 -4.32
CA ILE A 39 -3.09 6.91 -3.33
C ILE A 39 -3.36 6.05 -2.09
N LEU A 40 -3.76 4.78 -2.26
CA LEU A 40 -3.95 3.87 -1.14
C LEU A 40 -2.66 3.68 -0.34
N MET A 41 -1.52 3.55 -1.01
CA MET A 41 -0.23 3.44 -0.33
C MET A 41 0.09 4.69 0.48
N ALA A 42 -0.12 5.88 -0.09
CA ALA A 42 0.07 7.15 0.61
C ALA A 42 -0.81 7.22 1.88
N SER A 43 -2.10 6.88 1.76
CA SER A 43 -3.02 6.83 2.90
C SER A 43 -2.58 5.85 3.99
N ILE A 44 -2.07 4.67 3.60
CA ILE A 44 -1.52 3.67 4.54
C ILE A 44 -0.30 4.24 5.29
N LEU A 45 0.62 4.91 4.59
CA LEU A 45 1.81 5.51 5.21
C LEU A 45 1.42 6.62 6.18
N VAL A 46 0.47 7.48 5.80
CA VAL A 46 -0.06 8.56 6.65
C VAL A 46 -0.70 7.98 7.92
N LEU A 47 -1.60 7.00 7.80
CA LEU A 47 -2.21 6.35 8.96
C LEU A 47 -1.17 5.70 9.88
N SER A 48 -0.18 5.03 9.29
CA SER A 48 0.86 4.34 10.06
C SER A 48 1.77 5.31 10.81
N GLY A 49 2.21 6.37 10.14
CA GLY A 49 3.15 7.35 10.68
C GLY A 49 2.51 8.34 11.65
N LEU A 50 1.32 8.85 11.32
CA LEU A 50 0.70 9.95 12.09
C LEU A 50 -0.31 9.49 13.13
N VAL A 51 -0.87 8.28 13.01
CA VAL A 51 -1.85 7.77 13.99
C VAL A 51 -1.27 6.62 14.78
N SER A 52 -0.73 5.61 14.09
CA SER A 52 -0.35 4.36 14.76
C SER A 52 0.98 4.45 15.51
N ALA A 53 1.98 5.13 14.94
CA ALA A 53 3.27 5.29 15.62
C ALA A 53 3.16 6.12 16.93
N PRO A 54 2.44 7.25 16.99
CA PRO A 54 2.21 7.97 18.24
C PRO A 54 1.41 7.16 19.26
N ALA A 55 0.31 6.52 18.85
CA ALA A 55 -0.51 5.71 19.75
C ALA A 55 0.28 4.53 20.36
N HIS A 56 1.22 3.92 19.61
CA HIS A 56 2.11 2.91 20.16
C HIS A 56 3.13 3.47 21.16
N ALA A 57 3.51 4.74 21.06
CA ALA A 57 4.38 5.37 22.03
C ALA A 57 3.61 5.65 23.33
N GLU A 58 2.42 6.24 23.22
CA GLU A 58 1.53 6.49 24.37
C GLU A 58 1.19 5.20 25.11
N LEU A 59 0.78 4.15 24.39
CA LEU A 59 0.45 2.85 24.99
C LEU A 59 1.66 2.10 25.56
N ALA A 60 2.89 2.50 25.21
CA ALA A 60 4.09 1.94 25.81
C ALA A 60 4.37 2.52 27.21
N ASP A 61 3.88 3.73 27.48
CA ASP A 61 4.04 4.42 28.77
C ASP A 61 2.91 4.08 29.75
N GLY A 62 1.77 3.60 29.25
CA GLY A 62 0.64 3.11 30.05
C GLY A 62 -0.55 2.73 29.18
N PHE A 63 -1.39 1.79 29.66
CA PHE A 63 -2.59 1.43 28.92
C PHE A 63 -3.68 2.50 29.10
N GLU A 64 -4.15 3.05 27.98
CA GLU A 64 -5.27 3.99 27.90
C GLU A 64 -6.30 3.48 26.89
N GLU A 65 -7.53 3.27 27.34
CA GLU A 65 -8.58 2.61 26.54
C GLU A 65 -8.96 3.42 25.29
N SER A 66 -9.02 4.74 25.41
CA SER A 66 -9.36 5.65 24.32
C SER A 66 -8.31 5.62 23.20
N VAL A 67 -7.02 5.64 23.57
CA VAL A 67 -5.88 5.53 22.65
C VAL A 67 -5.84 4.16 21.99
N HIS A 68 -6.09 3.10 22.76
CA HIS A 68 -6.20 1.73 22.22
C HIS A 68 -7.35 1.59 21.20
N SER A 69 -8.52 2.17 21.50
CA SER A 69 -9.66 2.17 20.57
C SER A 69 -9.37 2.94 19.29
N GLN A 70 -8.73 4.11 19.38
CA GLN A 70 -8.27 4.87 18.22
C GLN A 70 -7.27 4.06 17.37
N LEU A 71 -6.32 3.39 18.01
CA LEU A 71 -5.35 2.53 17.34
C LEU A 71 -6.03 1.35 16.63
N MET A 72 -7.05 0.74 17.25
CA MET A 72 -7.81 -0.35 16.64
C MET A 72 -8.58 0.11 15.39
N ASN A 73 -9.19 1.29 15.45
CA ASN A 73 -9.87 1.88 14.29
C ASN A 73 -8.87 2.19 13.14
N ALA A 74 -7.69 2.73 13.47
CA ALA A 74 -6.63 2.96 12.49
C ALA A 74 -6.13 1.64 11.87
N ASN A 75 -6.02 0.58 12.66
CA ASN A 75 -5.66 -0.76 12.18
C ASN A 75 -6.73 -1.32 11.23
N LEU A 76 -8.02 -1.20 11.56
CA LEU A 76 -9.12 -1.61 10.70
C LEU A 76 -9.09 -0.87 9.36
N ALA A 77 -8.93 0.46 9.40
CA ALA A 77 -8.79 1.27 8.20
C ALA A 77 -7.61 0.80 7.34
N ARG A 78 -6.45 0.54 7.97
CA ARG A 78 -5.26 0.04 7.27
C ARG A 78 -5.51 -1.33 6.62
N THR A 79 -6.23 -2.24 7.29
CA THR A 79 -6.60 -3.56 6.74
C THR A 79 -7.46 -3.42 5.49
N LEU A 80 -8.45 -2.51 5.50
CA LEU A 80 -9.30 -2.24 4.34
C LEU A 80 -8.49 -1.66 3.17
N LEU A 81 -7.62 -0.69 3.44
CA LEU A 81 -6.76 -0.09 2.43
C LEU A 81 -5.78 -1.11 1.81
N TRP A 82 -5.16 -1.95 2.64
CA TRP A 82 -4.29 -3.03 2.17
C TRP A 82 -5.04 -4.06 1.34
N THR A 83 -6.27 -4.41 1.75
CA THR A 83 -7.13 -5.33 0.99
C THR A 83 -7.43 -4.77 -0.39
N LEU A 84 -7.87 -3.52 -0.47
CA LEU A 84 -8.16 -2.87 -1.74
C LEU A 84 -6.91 -2.73 -2.62
N ARG A 85 -5.76 -2.42 -2.03
CA ARG A 85 -4.48 -2.36 -2.74
C ARG A 85 -4.08 -3.74 -3.27
N GLY A 86 -4.31 -4.80 -2.50
CA GLY A 86 -4.12 -6.19 -2.94
C GLY A 86 -5.00 -6.55 -4.13
N LEU A 87 -6.27 -6.12 -4.14
CA LEU A 87 -7.17 -6.31 -5.28
C LEU A 87 -6.64 -5.59 -6.53
N ILE A 88 -6.18 -4.34 -6.40
CA ILE A 88 -5.57 -3.59 -7.51
C ILE A 88 -4.35 -4.33 -8.06
N ALA A 89 -3.44 -4.79 -7.19
CA ALA A 89 -2.26 -5.55 -7.61
C ALA A 89 -2.64 -6.84 -8.35
N ALA A 90 -3.64 -7.58 -7.84
CA ALA A 90 -4.15 -8.78 -8.49
C ALA A 90 -4.76 -8.47 -9.87
N SER A 91 -5.53 -7.40 -10.00
CA SER A 91 -6.10 -6.96 -11.29
C SER A 91 -5.02 -6.58 -12.31
N LEU A 92 -3.98 -5.86 -11.89
CA LEU A 92 -2.84 -5.50 -12.75
C LEU A 92 -2.07 -6.73 -13.23
N LEU A 93 -1.80 -7.68 -12.32
CA LEU A 93 -1.17 -8.94 -12.68
C LEU A 93 -2.02 -9.72 -13.67
N PHE A 94 -3.32 -9.90 -13.38
CA PHE A 94 -4.24 -10.59 -14.26
C PHE A 94 -4.28 -9.98 -15.67
N ALA A 95 -4.41 -8.65 -15.76
CA ALA A 95 -4.40 -7.94 -17.04
C ALA A 95 -3.08 -8.11 -17.81
N THR A 96 -1.95 -8.15 -17.10
CA THR A 96 -0.62 -8.35 -17.71
C THR A 96 -0.47 -9.77 -18.25
N PHE A 97 -0.95 -10.78 -17.52
CA PHE A 97 -0.90 -12.18 -17.97
C PHE A 97 -1.80 -12.43 -19.17
N THR A 98 -3.02 -11.87 -19.20
CA THR A 98 -3.94 -12.03 -20.33
C THR A 98 -3.43 -11.34 -21.59
N GLN A 99 -2.85 -10.14 -21.47
CA GLN A 99 -2.24 -9.45 -22.61
C GLN A 99 -1.08 -10.26 -23.22
N LYS A 100 -0.23 -10.86 -22.38
CA LYS A 100 0.88 -11.71 -22.82
C LYS A 100 0.39 -12.98 -23.51
N SER A 101 -0.70 -13.61 -23.02
CA SER A 101 -1.24 -14.82 -23.65
C SER A 101 -1.84 -14.54 -25.03
N THR A 102 -2.55 -13.41 -25.20
CA THR A 102 -3.09 -13.01 -26.50
C THR A 102 -2.00 -12.76 -27.53
N LEU A 103 -0.94 -12.04 -27.15
CA LEU A 103 0.22 -11.79 -28.03
C LEU A 103 0.96 -13.07 -28.43
N LYS A 104 0.92 -14.13 -27.61
CA LYS A 104 1.54 -15.42 -27.93
C LYS A 104 0.72 -16.20 -28.96
N ILE A 105 -0.61 -16.15 -28.89
CA ILE A 105 -1.52 -16.82 -29.83
C ILE A 105 -1.39 -16.20 -31.23
N GLU A 106 -1.34 -14.86 -31.32
CA GLU A 106 -1.25 -14.14 -32.59
C GLU A 106 0.11 -14.35 -33.31
N ARG A 107 1.14 -14.80 -32.59
CA ARG A 107 2.48 -15.11 -33.15
C ARG A 107 2.70 -16.59 -33.46
N ALA A 108 1.73 -17.46 -33.20
CA ALA A 108 1.85 -18.88 -33.56
C ALA A 108 1.64 -19.05 -35.08
N PRO A 109 2.49 -19.85 -35.77
CA PRO A 109 2.46 -20.01 -37.23
C PRO A 109 1.20 -20.73 -37.74
#